data_AF-A0A835RAM8-F1
#
_entry.id   AF-A0A835RAM8-F1
#
_cell.length_a   1.000
_cell.length_b   1.000
_cell.length_c   1.000
_cell.angle_alpha   90.00
_cell.angle_beta   90.00
_cell.angle_gamma   90.00
#
_symmetry.space_group_name_H-M   'P 1'
#
loop_
_entity.id
_entity.type
_entity.pdbx_description
1 polymer ?
#
loop_
_entity_poly.entity_id
_entity_poly.type
_entity_poly.pdbx_seq_one_letter_code
_entity_poly.pdbx_strand_id
1 'polypeptide(L)'
;MLMLLSVPHAAAVANCRTSASISLSTTRFYLGPNKKTLPFRCLDDSISSRIGCLFSMAQTQASPFSCCSKLDSKRALISLSNKKDLDLLGTGLQELGYAIVSTGGTAQALLHYGIPVTKVEEITRFPEMLDGRVKTLHPNIHGGILARREDNLHMAALNEHGIGTFDIVVVNLYPFYAKVTSVSGITIEDGIENIDIGGPTLIRAAAKNHKNVLVVVDPEDYTSLLEFLHKDQDNQHYRMTLAWKAFQYVASYDSAVSEWLWKQSSQATNFPISLTLPLKMKSALRYGENPHQMAAFYEDMSLSLVNAGGIATAIQHHGKEMSYNNYLDADAAWNCVSEFQSPTCVIVKHTNPCGIASREDVLEAYRLAVKADPISAFGGIVAFNATIDEY
;
A
#
# COMPACT_ATOMS: atom_id res chain seq x y z
N MET A 1 2.87 10.18 14.09
CA MET A 1 4.29 10.15 14.48
C MET A 1 5.10 10.47 13.22
N LEU A 2 5.92 11.52 13.24
CA LEU A 2 6.73 11.90 12.10
C LEU A 2 7.97 10.99 12.02
N MET A 3 8.29 10.42 10.86
CA MET A 3 9.50 9.61 10.70
C MET A 3 10.43 10.22 9.66
N LEU A 4 11.53 10.80 10.15
CA LEU A 4 12.64 11.26 9.34
C LEU A 4 13.76 10.21 9.40
N LEU A 5 14.09 9.59 8.27
CA LEU A 5 15.17 8.60 8.20
C LEU A 5 16.46 9.29 7.79
N SER A 6 17.53 9.14 8.58
CA SER A 6 18.89 9.48 8.17
C SER A 6 19.70 8.22 7.92
N VAL A 7 20.36 8.12 6.76
CA VAL A 7 21.19 6.96 6.40
C VAL A 7 22.65 7.41 6.30
N PRO A 8 23.58 6.84 7.09
CA PRO A 8 25.00 7.11 6.93
C PRO A 8 25.54 6.47 5.63
N HIS A 9 26.51 7.13 5.00
CA HIS A 9 27.11 6.68 3.75
C HIS A 9 27.86 5.33 3.96
N ALA A 10 27.50 4.29 3.19
CA ALA A 10 28.22 3.03 3.19
C ALA A 10 29.50 3.16 2.35
N ALA A 11 30.62 3.50 2.99
CA ALA A 11 31.93 3.38 2.37
C ALA A 11 32.32 1.89 2.29
N ALA A 12 32.77 1.46 1.11
CA ALA A 12 33.26 0.12 0.87
C ALA A 12 34.51 -0.19 1.73
N VAL A 13 34.38 -1.21 2.59
CA VAL A 13 35.39 -2.10 3.19
C VAL A 13 36.60 -1.45 3.89
N ALA A 14 36.56 -1.39 5.22
CA ALA A 14 37.53 -2.06 6.12
C ALA A 14 37.14 -1.84 7.60
N ASN A 15 36.92 -2.94 8.32
CA ASN A 15 36.84 -3.09 9.79
C ASN A 15 36.69 -1.82 10.64
N CYS A 16 35.46 -1.35 10.83
CA CYS A 16 35.09 -0.66 12.07
C CYS A 16 33.58 -0.82 12.32
N ARG A 17 33.21 -1.34 13.49
CA ARG A 17 31.82 -1.50 13.91
C ARG A 17 31.24 -0.12 14.24
N THR A 18 30.55 0.51 13.28
CA THR A 18 29.66 1.65 13.54
C THR A 18 28.22 1.19 13.33
N SER A 19 27.48 1.13 14.43
CA SER A 19 26.05 0.80 14.51
C SER A 19 25.20 1.88 13.84
N ALA A 20 24.31 1.47 12.94
CA ALA A 20 23.14 2.27 12.60
C ALA A 20 22.24 2.40 13.84
N SER A 21 21.92 3.62 14.25
CA SER A 21 20.96 3.88 15.32
C SER A 21 19.57 4.10 14.72
N ILE A 22 18.77 3.03 14.69
CA ILE A 22 17.32 3.15 14.84
C ILE A 22 17.09 3.13 16.36
N SER A 23 16.58 4.21 16.95
CA SER A 23 16.26 4.23 18.38
C SER A 23 15.00 3.38 18.64
N LEU A 24 15.21 2.06 18.78
CA LEU A 24 14.32 1.13 19.46
C LEU A 24 15.11 0.54 20.64
N SER A 25 14.81 0.98 21.86
CA SER A 25 15.51 0.54 23.06
C SER A 25 15.30 -0.97 23.28
N THR A 26 16.33 -1.77 22.98
CA THR A 26 16.35 -3.21 23.27
C THR A 26 17.49 -3.54 24.22
N THR A 27 17.12 -3.78 25.48
CA THR A 27 18.01 -4.33 26.52
C THR A 27 18.38 -5.76 26.15
N ARG A 28 19.62 -5.99 25.70
CA ARG A 28 20.13 -7.35 25.43
C ARG A 28 20.50 -8.07 26.73
N PHE A 29 19.77 -9.12 27.08
CA PHE A 29 20.23 -10.13 28.03
C PHE A 29 21.14 -11.14 27.32
N TYR A 30 22.37 -11.30 27.82
CA TYR A 30 23.29 -12.36 27.42
C TYR A 30 22.85 -13.70 28.03
N LEU A 31 22.63 -14.71 27.19
CA LEU A 31 22.51 -16.11 27.63
C LEU A 31 23.73 -16.90 27.11
N GLY A 32 24.50 -17.44 28.04
CA GLY A 32 25.70 -18.25 27.77
C GLY A 32 25.37 -19.66 27.26
N PRO A 33 26.38 -20.41 26.77
CA PRO A 33 26.15 -21.66 26.06
C PRO A 33 26.04 -22.82 27.06
N ASN A 34 25.05 -23.69 26.88
CA ASN A 34 25.07 -25.01 27.51
C ASN A 34 24.75 -26.11 26.49
N LYS A 35 25.76 -26.97 26.31
CA LYS A 35 25.73 -28.24 25.58
C LYS A 35 24.79 -29.21 26.29
N LYS A 36 23.90 -29.90 25.55
CA LYS A 36 23.58 -31.33 25.75
C LYS A 36 23.20 -31.97 24.41
N THR A 37 23.86 -33.09 24.15
CA THR A 37 23.75 -33.99 22.99
C THR A 37 22.84 -35.19 23.28
N LEU A 38 22.37 -35.84 22.19
CA LEU A 38 21.89 -37.23 22.00
C LEU A 38 20.35 -37.45 21.98
N PRO A 39 19.84 -38.48 21.25
CA PRO A 39 20.27 -39.00 19.94
C PRO A 39 19.09 -39.27 18.97
N PHE A 40 19.47 -39.59 17.72
CA PHE A 40 18.66 -40.12 16.62
C PHE A 40 17.85 -41.37 16.99
N ARG A 41 16.66 -41.50 16.37
CA ARG A 41 16.04 -42.79 16.02
C ARG A 41 15.29 -42.67 14.69
N CYS A 42 15.78 -43.35 13.67
CA CYS A 42 15.05 -43.69 12.46
C CYS A 42 14.09 -44.85 12.76
N LEU A 43 12.90 -44.81 12.17
CA LEU A 43 12.06 -45.97 11.92
C LEU A 43 11.42 -45.76 10.54
N ASP A 44 11.95 -46.49 9.56
CA ASP A 44 11.20 -46.90 8.37
C ASP A 44 10.13 -47.91 8.80
N ASP A 45 8.95 -47.85 8.20
CA ASP A 45 8.34 -49.05 7.62
C ASP A 45 7.17 -48.72 6.70
N SER A 46 7.27 -49.32 5.52
CA SER A 46 6.32 -49.35 4.41
C SER A 46 5.11 -50.23 4.70
N ILE A 47 3.89 -49.82 4.30
CA ILE A 47 2.85 -50.77 3.87
C ILE A 47 2.07 -50.22 2.66
N SER A 48 2.09 -51.03 1.61
CA SER A 48 1.33 -50.95 0.36
C SER A 48 0.12 -51.89 0.44
N SER A 49 -1.04 -51.47 -0.09
CA SER A 49 -2.05 -52.29 -0.81
C SER A 49 -3.31 -51.44 -1.05
N ARG A 50 -3.63 -51.07 -2.31
CA ARG A 50 -4.51 -51.76 -3.27
C ARG A 50 -5.93 -52.04 -2.77
N ILE A 51 -6.89 -51.27 -3.31
CA ILE A 51 -8.22 -51.62 -3.84
C ILE A 51 -8.63 -50.36 -4.65
N GLY A 52 -9.00 -50.34 -5.93
CA GLY A 52 -9.59 -51.36 -6.77
C GLY A 52 -10.96 -50.88 -7.27
N CYS A 53 -10.98 -50.28 -8.46
CA CYS A 53 -12.09 -50.17 -9.43
C CYS A 53 -13.50 -49.75 -8.95
N LEU A 54 -14.01 -48.65 -9.52
CA LEU A 54 -15.37 -48.53 -10.03
C LEU A 54 -15.41 -47.39 -11.07
N PHE A 55 -15.09 -47.73 -12.32
CA PHE A 55 -15.45 -46.91 -13.48
C PHE A 55 -16.94 -47.10 -13.77
N SER A 56 -17.74 -46.06 -13.62
CA SER A 56 -19.08 -46.00 -14.18
C SER A 56 -19.06 -45.08 -15.40
N MET A 57 -19.32 -45.67 -16.56
CA MET A 57 -19.53 -44.96 -17.81
C MET A 57 -20.91 -44.29 -17.78
N ALA A 58 -20.93 -42.97 -17.77
CA ALA A 58 -22.09 -42.20 -18.20
C ALA A 58 -21.70 -41.43 -19.48
N GLN A 59 -22.09 -42.00 -20.62
CA GLN A 59 -22.06 -41.31 -21.90
C GLN A 59 -23.23 -40.33 -21.95
N THR A 60 -22.97 -39.05 -21.73
CA THR A 60 -23.86 -37.97 -22.14
C THR A 60 -23.28 -37.31 -23.37
N GLN A 61 -23.98 -37.44 -24.49
CA GLN A 61 -23.68 -36.77 -25.75
C GLN A 61 -23.75 -35.24 -25.54
N ALA A 62 -22.59 -34.60 -25.50
CA ALA A 62 -22.46 -33.15 -25.64
C ALA A 62 -22.33 -32.83 -27.13
N SER A 63 -23.25 -32.01 -27.63
CA SER A 63 -23.18 -31.39 -28.95
C SER A 63 -21.96 -30.46 -29.03
N PRO A 64 -21.21 -30.43 -30.14
CA PRO A 64 -20.07 -29.53 -30.27
C PRO A 64 -20.58 -28.13 -30.62
N PHE A 65 -20.92 -27.34 -29.61
CA PHE A 65 -20.93 -25.90 -29.79
C PHE A 65 -19.48 -25.43 -29.92
N SER A 66 -19.19 -24.92 -31.12
CA SER A 66 -17.95 -24.26 -31.52
C SER A 66 -17.59 -23.11 -30.55
N CYS A 67 -16.85 -23.42 -29.49
CA CYS A 67 -16.12 -22.46 -28.68
C CYS A 67 -14.63 -22.73 -28.86
N CYS A 68 -14.15 -22.58 -30.09
CA CYS A 68 -12.73 -22.61 -30.39
C CYS A 68 -12.40 -21.45 -31.32
N SER A 69 -11.86 -20.37 -30.73
CA SER A 69 -11.07 -19.27 -31.31
C SER A 69 -11.36 -18.02 -30.46
N LYS A 70 -10.49 -17.56 -29.56
CA LYS A 70 -9.04 -17.40 -29.66
C LYS A 70 -8.41 -17.65 -28.28
N LEU A 71 -7.53 -18.65 -28.16
CA LEU A 71 -6.56 -18.69 -27.05
C LEU A 71 -5.47 -17.60 -27.19
N ASP A 72 -5.45 -16.86 -28.31
CA ASP A 72 -4.38 -15.93 -28.70
C ASP A 72 -4.69 -14.43 -28.49
N SER A 73 -5.84 -14.06 -27.92
CA SER A 73 -6.12 -12.64 -27.67
C SER A 73 -5.52 -12.18 -26.35
N LYS A 74 -4.77 -11.07 -26.36
CA LYS A 74 -4.27 -10.41 -25.15
C LYS A 74 -5.45 -10.07 -24.22
N ARG A 75 -5.30 -10.26 -22.90
CA ARG A 75 -6.41 -10.11 -21.93
C ARG A 75 -6.06 -9.21 -20.75
N ALA A 76 -6.98 -8.33 -20.39
CA ALA A 76 -6.91 -7.50 -19.20
C ALA A 76 -8.06 -7.84 -18.23
N LEU A 77 -7.73 -8.14 -16.98
CA LEU A 77 -8.71 -8.26 -15.89
C LEU A 77 -8.82 -6.93 -15.15
N ILE A 78 -10.01 -6.32 -15.13
CA ILE A 78 -10.25 -5.03 -14.49
C ILE A 78 -11.31 -5.20 -13.39
N SER A 79 -10.98 -4.91 -12.14
CA SER A 79 -11.92 -4.98 -11.00
C SER A 79 -11.66 -3.81 -10.05
N LEU A 80 -12.52 -2.79 -10.10
CA LEU A 80 -12.27 -1.50 -9.45
C LEU A 80 -13.37 -1.12 -8.48
N SER A 81 -12.97 -0.67 -7.30
CA SER A 81 -13.83 0.11 -6.42
C SER A 81 -13.91 1.55 -6.93
N ASN A 82 -12.76 2.23 -7.02
CA ASN A 82 -12.63 3.57 -7.60
C ASN A 82 -12.51 3.48 -9.13
N LYS A 83 -13.46 4.10 -9.84
CA LYS A 83 -13.56 4.06 -11.32
C LYS A 83 -13.07 5.34 -11.99
N LYS A 84 -12.26 6.14 -11.29
CA LYS A 84 -11.57 7.29 -11.87
C LYS A 84 -10.80 6.85 -13.13
N ASP A 85 -10.94 7.62 -14.21
CA ASP A 85 -10.26 7.46 -15.50
C ASP A 85 -10.44 6.06 -16.13
N LEU A 86 -11.58 5.40 -15.86
CA LEU A 86 -11.89 4.07 -16.39
C LEU A 86 -12.13 4.06 -17.91
N ASP A 87 -12.68 5.14 -18.44
CA ASP A 87 -12.85 5.38 -19.87
C ASP A 87 -11.49 5.45 -20.58
N LEU A 88 -10.55 6.26 -20.07
CA LEU A 88 -9.18 6.36 -20.59
C LEU A 88 -8.51 4.98 -20.64
N LEU A 89 -8.53 4.26 -19.52
CA LEU A 89 -7.92 2.93 -19.42
C LEU A 89 -8.56 1.95 -20.40
N GLY A 90 -9.89 1.85 -20.38
CA GLY A 90 -10.61 0.84 -21.13
C GLY A 90 -10.54 1.07 -22.64
N THR A 91 -10.68 2.32 -23.10
CA THR A 91 -10.51 2.68 -24.53
C THR A 91 -9.07 2.42 -24.97
N GLY A 92 -8.06 2.86 -24.21
CA GLY A 92 -6.66 2.64 -24.58
C GLY A 92 -6.29 1.16 -24.66
N LEU A 93 -6.78 0.33 -23.74
CA LEU A 93 -6.57 -1.13 -23.80
C LEU A 93 -7.28 -1.77 -25.00
N GLN A 94 -8.49 -1.32 -25.33
CA GLN A 94 -9.23 -1.81 -26.48
C GLN A 94 -8.52 -1.47 -27.80
N GLU A 95 -8.02 -0.25 -27.96
CA GLU A 95 -7.25 0.20 -29.13
C GLU A 95 -5.98 -0.62 -29.32
N LEU A 96 -5.34 -1.04 -28.22
CA LEU A 96 -4.19 -1.93 -28.20
C LEU A 96 -4.55 -3.42 -28.42
N GLY A 97 -5.83 -3.74 -28.62
CA GLY A 97 -6.32 -5.09 -28.93
C GLY A 97 -6.49 -6.02 -27.73
N TYR A 98 -6.59 -5.49 -26.51
CA TYR A 98 -6.86 -6.29 -25.32
C TYR A 98 -8.35 -6.60 -25.19
N ALA A 99 -8.67 -7.88 -24.99
CA ALA A 99 -9.98 -8.32 -24.53
C ALA A 99 -10.13 -8.03 -23.04
N ILE A 100 -11.16 -7.26 -22.67
CA ILE A 100 -11.39 -6.86 -21.29
C ILE A 100 -12.31 -7.86 -20.59
N VAL A 101 -11.85 -8.30 -19.42
CA VAL A 101 -12.59 -9.12 -18.48
C VAL A 101 -12.86 -8.31 -17.23
N SER A 102 -14.09 -8.29 -16.74
CA SER A 102 -14.42 -7.50 -15.55
C SER A 102 -15.52 -8.11 -14.69
N THR A 103 -15.68 -7.57 -13.47
CA THR A 103 -16.64 -8.04 -12.47
C THR A 103 -17.75 -7.01 -12.23
N GLY A 104 -18.99 -7.47 -12.05
CA GLY A 104 -20.09 -6.70 -11.47
C GLY A 104 -20.20 -5.25 -11.95
N GLY A 105 -20.10 -4.29 -11.01
CA GLY A 105 -20.24 -2.86 -11.30
C GLY A 105 -19.13 -2.23 -12.15
N THR A 106 -17.95 -2.85 -12.25
CA THR A 106 -16.89 -2.36 -13.15
C THR A 106 -17.22 -2.72 -14.60
N ALA A 107 -17.73 -3.94 -14.83
CA ALA A 107 -18.20 -4.36 -16.15
C ALA A 107 -19.32 -3.44 -16.67
N GLN A 108 -20.28 -3.07 -15.81
CA GLN A 108 -21.37 -2.16 -16.20
C GLN A 108 -20.88 -0.76 -16.56
N ALA A 109 -19.91 -0.22 -15.81
CA ALA A 109 -19.32 1.08 -16.11
C ALA A 109 -18.57 1.09 -17.44
N LEU A 110 -17.79 0.04 -17.73
CA LEU A 110 -17.11 -0.12 -19.03
C LEU A 110 -18.11 -0.22 -20.20
N LEU A 111 -19.18 -1.01 -20.03
CA LEU A 111 -20.23 -1.11 -21.04
C LEU A 111 -20.92 0.24 -21.30
N HIS A 112 -21.09 1.07 -20.27
CA HIS A 112 -21.65 2.43 -20.43
C HIS A 112 -20.77 3.33 -21.32
N TYR A 113 -19.44 3.15 -21.28
CA TYR A 113 -18.50 3.81 -22.18
C TYR A 113 -18.41 3.16 -23.57
N GLY A 114 -19.26 2.16 -23.88
CA GLY A 114 -19.26 1.44 -25.15
C GLY A 114 -18.14 0.42 -25.30
N ILE A 115 -17.47 0.06 -24.21
CA ILE A 115 -16.32 -0.85 -24.21
C ILE A 115 -16.84 -2.29 -24.03
N PRO A 116 -16.58 -3.21 -24.97
CA PRO A 116 -16.97 -4.61 -24.84
C PRO A 116 -16.28 -5.29 -23.67
N VAL A 117 -17.04 -6.02 -22.87
CA VAL A 117 -16.54 -6.71 -21.68
C VAL A 117 -17.07 -8.13 -21.63
N THR A 118 -16.17 -9.08 -21.38
CA THR A 118 -16.53 -10.43 -20.93
C THR A 118 -16.64 -10.43 -19.42
N LYS A 119 -17.76 -10.88 -18.86
CA LYS A 119 -17.87 -10.92 -17.41
C LYS A 119 -17.09 -12.10 -16.83
N VAL A 120 -16.61 -11.96 -15.59
CA VAL A 120 -15.86 -13.04 -14.90
C VAL A 120 -16.68 -14.33 -14.79
N GLU A 121 -17.99 -14.23 -14.59
CA GLU A 121 -18.90 -15.38 -14.45
C GLU A 121 -18.95 -16.23 -15.74
N GLU A 122 -18.72 -15.63 -16.91
CA GLU A 122 -18.65 -16.34 -18.19
C GLU A 122 -17.39 -17.20 -18.30
N ILE A 123 -16.29 -16.77 -17.67
CA ILE A 123 -15.00 -17.47 -17.66
C ILE A 123 -14.96 -18.55 -16.58
N THR A 124 -15.51 -18.26 -15.41
CA THR A 124 -15.55 -19.23 -14.31
C THR A 124 -16.63 -20.28 -14.53
N ARG A 125 -17.67 -19.96 -15.31
CA ARG A 125 -18.91 -20.76 -15.42
C ARG A 125 -19.52 -21.08 -14.06
N PHE A 126 -19.30 -20.19 -13.11
CA PHE A 126 -19.72 -20.33 -11.73
C PHE A 126 -20.50 -19.08 -11.33
N PRO A 127 -21.71 -19.23 -10.75
CA PRO A 127 -22.56 -18.10 -10.42
C PRO A 127 -21.96 -17.26 -9.29
N GLU A 128 -22.39 -16.01 -9.19
CA GLU A 128 -22.13 -15.20 -8.00
C GLU A 128 -22.84 -15.83 -6.79
N MET A 129 -22.12 -15.95 -5.67
CA MET A 129 -22.65 -16.50 -4.41
C MET A 129 -22.00 -15.83 -3.20
N LEU A 130 -22.60 -15.98 -2.03
CA LEU A 130 -22.15 -15.38 -0.76
C LEU A 130 -21.97 -13.85 -0.90
N ASP A 131 -22.95 -13.18 -1.51
CA ASP A 131 -22.96 -11.73 -1.74
C ASP A 131 -21.69 -11.22 -2.46
N GLY A 132 -21.15 -12.02 -3.36
CA GLY A 132 -19.98 -11.68 -4.18
C GLY A 132 -18.63 -11.86 -3.50
N ARG A 133 -18.58 -12.42 -2.28
CA ARG A 133 -17.34 -12.64 -1.50
C ARG A 133 -16.30 -13.54 -2.19
N VAL A 134 -16.75 -14.46 -3.04
CA VAL A 134 -15.90 -15.48 -3.68
C VAL A 134 -15.82 -15.35 -5.21
N LYS A 135 -16.31 -14.24 -5.78
CA LYS A 135 -16.49 -14.08 -7.23
C LYS A 135 -15.23 -14.29 -8.09
N THR A 136 -14.05 -13.93 -7.57
CA THR A 136 -12.77 -14.03 -8.30
C THR A 136 -11.85 -15.12 -7.77
N LEU A 137 -12.24 -15.80 -6.67
CA LEU A 137 -11.44 -16.84 -6.02
C LEU A 137 -11.58 -18.18 -6.76
N HIS A 138 -11.16 -18.20 -8.03
CA HIS A 138 -11.38 -19.32 -8.94
C HIS A 138 -10.11 -19.71 -9.70
N PRO A 139 -9.84 -21.02 -9.92
CA PRO A 139 -8.68 -21.49 -10.69
C PRO A 139 -8.61 -20.95 -12.12
N ASN A 140 -9.74 -20.80 -12.82
CA ASN A 140 -9.75 -20.21 -14.16
C ASN A 140 -9.27 -18.75 -14.20
N ILE A 141 -9.31 -18.05 -13.05
CA ILE A 141 -8.78 -16.68 -12.94
C ILE A 141 -7.32 -16.75 -12.48
N HIS A 142 -7.06 -17.37 -11.33
CA HIS A 142 -5.72 -17.40 -10.75
C HIS A 142 -4.73 -18.24 -11.55
N GLY A 143 -5.15 -19.32 -12.21
CA GLY A 143 -4.33 -20.11 -13.14
C GLY A 143 -3.89 -19.28 -14.34
N GLY A 144 -4.81 -18.50 -14.91
CA GLY A 144 -4.51 -17.58 -16.02
C GLY A 144 -3.55 -16.44 -15.63
N ILE A 145 -3.51 -16.06 -14.35
CA ILE A 145 -2.61 -15.03 -13.81
C ILE A 145 -1.25 -15.62 -13.40
N LEU A 146 -1.23 -16.79 -12.75
CA LEU A 146 -0.04 -17.35 -12.09
C LEU A 146 0.77 -18.31 -12.95
N ALA A 147 0.24 -18.76 -14.09
CA ALA A 147 0.99 -19.63 -14.98
C ALA A 147 2.27 -18.92 -15.48
N ARG A 148 3.39 -19.62 -15.32
CA ARG A 148 4.68 -19.18 -15.84
C ARG A 148 4.73 -19.51 -17.32
N ARG A 149 4.78 -18.48 -18.17
CA ARG A 149 4.63 -18.66 -19.62
C ARG A 149 5.83 -19.37 -20.25
N GLU A 150 6.99 -19.27 -19.63
CA GLU A 150 8.20 -19.98 -20.04
C GLU A 150 8.22 -21.46 -19.63
N ASP A 151 7.27 -21.91 -18.80
CA ASP A 151 7.17 -23.28 -18.33
C ASP A 151 6.13 -24.06 -19.15
N ASN A 152 6.60 -24.97 -20.00
CA ASN A 152 5.75 -25.77 -20.88
C ASN A 152 4.73 -26.64 -20.11
N LEU A 153 5.04 -27.08 -18.89
CA LEU A 153 4.10 -27.87 -18.08
C LEU A 153 2.95 -27.01 -17.59
N HIS A 154 3.21 -25.76 -17.22
CA HIS A 154 2.15 -24.82 -16.84
C HIS A 154 1.23 -24.52 -18.02
N MET A 155 1.79 -24.22 -19.20
CA MET A 155 0.99 -23.92 -20.39
C MET A 155 0.20 -25.13 -20.88
N ALA A 156 0.75 -26.34 -20.79
CA ALA A 156 0.02 -27.57 -21.09
C ALA A 156 -1.17 -27.77 -20.15
N ALA A 157 -0.99 -27.57 -18.84
CA ALA A 157 -2.07 -27.67 -17.86
C ALA A 157 -3.18 -26.63 -18.10
N LEU A 158 -2.82 -25.40 -18.46
CA LEU A 158 -3.81 -24.38 -18.85
C LEU A 158 -4.62 -24.83 -20.08
N ASN A 159 -3.96 -25.34 -21.12
CA ASN A 159 -4.61 -25.80 -22.34
C ASN A 159 -5.53 -26.99 -22.08
N GLU A 160 -5.08 -27.98 -21.29
CA GLU A 160 -5.86 -29.17 -20.91
C GLU A 160 -7.19 -28.78 -20.22
N HIS A 161 -7.16 -27.73 -19.40
CA HIS A 161 -8.33 -27.25 -18.66
C HIS A 161 -9.07 -26.08 -19.35
N GLY A 162 -8.65 -25.68 -20.55
CA GLY A 162 -9.27 -24.57 -21.29
C GLY A 162 -9.16 -23.22 -20.58
N ILE A 163 -8.08 -22.99 -19.82
CA ILE A 163 -7.85 -21.76 -19.06
C ILE A 163 -7.01 -20.79 -19.89
N GLY A 164 -7.57 -19.61 -20.18
CA GLY A 164 -6.84 -18.53 -20.85
C GLY A 164 -5.92 -17.76 -19.91
N THR A 165 -4.87 -17.15 -20.45
CA THR A 165 -3.94 -16.29 -19.68
C THR A 165 -4.46 -14.86 -19.55
N PHE A 166 -3.91 -14.12 -18.58
CA PHE A 166 -4.06 -12.68 -18.45
C PHE A 166 -2.70 -11.99 -18.59
N ASP A 167 -2.68 -10.86 -19.26
CA ASP A 167 -1.48 -10.02 -19.46
C ASP A 167 -1.47 -8.82 -18.51
N ILE A 168 -2.66 -8.35 -18.13
CA ILE A 168 -2.84 -7.16 -17.30
C ILE A 168 -3.89 -7.45 -16.25
N VAL A 169 -3.63 -7.03 -15.02
CA VAL A 169 -4.58 -7.06 -13.90
C VAL A 169 -4.63 -5.65 -13.29
N VAL A 170 -5.76 -4.98 -13.44
CA VAL A 170 -6.01 -3.65 -12.88
C VAL A 170 -7.03 -3.78 -11.75
N VAL A 171 -6.57 -3.56 -10.51
CA VAL A 171 -7.39 -3.75 -9.32
C VAL A 171 -7.07 -2.68 -8.29
N ASN A 172 -8.09 -1.94 -7.85
CA ASN A 172 -8.00 -1.12 -6.66
C ASN A 172 -9.03 -1.58 -5.62
N LEU A 173 -8.66 -1.48 -4.35
CA LEU A 173 -9.41 -2.05 -3.24
C LEU A 173 -10.58 -1.15 -2.83
N TYR A 174 -11.54 -1.73 -2.13
CA TYR A 174 -12.56 -0.94 -1.44
C TYR A 174 -11.91 0.11 -0.53
N PRO A 175 -12.50 1.31 -0.41
CA PRO A 175 -11.93 2.41 0.37
C PRO A 175 -12.12 2.16 1.88
N PHE A 176 -11.55 1.08 2.39
CA PHE A 176 -11.67 0.64 3.78
C PHE A 176 -11.27 1.77 4.73
N TYR A 177 -10.15 2.45 4.45
CA TYR A 177 -9.73 3.68 5.14
C TYR A 177 -10.89 4.68 5.26
N ALA A 178 -11.42 5.17 4.14
CA ALA A 178 -12.49 6.18 4.16
C ALA A 178 -13.78 5.69 4.85
N LYS A 179 -14.07 4.39 4.77
CA LYS A 179 -15.25 3.79 5.40
C LYS A 179 -15.11 3.75 6.92
N VAL A 180 -14.02 3.22 7.44
CA VAL A 180 -13.80 3.06 8.89
C VAL A 180 -13.43 4.36 9.61
N THR A 181 -12.99 5.38 8.87
CA THR A 181 -12.75 6.73 9.41
C THR A 181 -13.87 7.72 9.07
N SER A 182 -15.03 7.23 8.66
CA SER A 182 -16.18 8.09 8.33
C SER A 182 -16.74 8.77 9.60
N VAL A 183 -17.20 10.02 9.44
CA VAL A 183 -17.67 10.87 10.55
C VAL A 183 -18.87 10.26 11.28
N SER A 184 -19.71 9.51 10.57
CA SER A 184 -20.88 8.83 11.15
C SER A 184 -20.53 7.61 12.00
N GLY A 185 -19.27 7.17 11.99
CA GLY A 185 -18.89 5.85 12.45
C GLY A 185 -19.49 4.74 11.58
N ILE A 186 -19.08 3.50 11.83
CA ILE A 186 -19.63 2.29 11.22
C ILE A 186 -19.79 1.21 12.29
N THR A 187 -20.67 0.24 12.07
CA THR A 187 -20.76 -0.94 12.92
C THR A 187 -19.55 -1.86 12.70
N ILE A 188 -19.32 -2.78 13.63
CA ILE A 188 -18.26 -3.80 13.48
C ILE A 188 -18.59 -4.68 12.28
N GLU A 189 -19.86 -5.05 12.12
CA GLU A 189 -20.35 -5.86 11.01
C GLU A 189 -20.07 -5.18 9.67
N ASP A 190 -20.40 -3.88 9.55
CA ASP A 190 -20.12 -3.10 8.34
C ASP A 190 -18.62 -3.04 8.04
N GLY A 191 -17.79 -2.90 9.07
CA GLY A 191 -16.34 -2.90 8.91
C GLY A 191 -15.83 -4.24 8.40
N ILE A 192 -16.33 -5.35 8.94
CA ILE A 192 -15.99 -6.72 8.51
C ILE A 192 -16.41 -6.96 7.06
N GLU A 193 -17.61 -6.52 6.64
CA GLU A 193 -18.07 -6.67 5.25
C GLU A 193 -17.22 -5.89 4.24
N ASN A 194 -16.55 -4.82 4.68
CA ASN A 194 -15.68 -4.01 3.82
C ASN A 194 -14.23 -4.52 3.75
N ILE A 195 -13.92 -5.65 4.40
CA ILE A 195 -12.61 -6.32 4.24
C ILE A 195 -12.62 -7.11 2.94
N ASP A 196 -11.81 -6.68 1.97
CA ASP A 196 -11.70 -7.28 0.65
C ASP A 196 -10.75 -8.47 0.66
N ILE A 197 -11.23 -9.62 0.20
CA ILE A 197 -10.45 -10.85 0.05
C ILE A 197 -10.00 -11.03 -1.40
N GLY A 198 -10.90 -10.78 -2.36
CA GLY A 198 -10.66 -11.02 -3.78
C GLY A 198 -9.62 -10.05 -4.35
N GLY A 199 -9.73 -8.77 -4.02
CA GLY A 199 -8.84 -7.72 -4.48
C GLY A 199 -7.36 -8.00 -4.14
N PRO A 200 -7.00 -8.14 -2.84
CA PRO A 200 -5.62 -8.43 -2.45
C PRO A 200 -5.09 -9.74 -3.04
N THR A 201 -5.95 -10.76 -3.19
CA THR A 201 -5.56 -12.04 -3.79
C THR A 201 -5.19 -11.88 -5.27
N LEU A 202 -5.98 -11.14 -6.06
CA LEU A 202 -5.68 -10.83 -7.45
C LEU A 202 -4.39 -10.01 -7.60
N ILE A 203 -4.24 -8.96 -6.79
CA ILE A 203 -3.07 -8.07 -6.81
C ILE A 203 -1.80 -8.87 -6.52
N ARG A 204 -1.79 -9.67 -5.44
CA ARG A 204 -0.63 -10.49 -5.06
C ARG A 204 -0.31 -11.55 -6.12
N ALA A 205 -1.32 -12.17 -6.72
CA ALA A 205 -1.12 -13.16 -7.77
C ALA A 205 -0.44 -12.55 -9.01
N ALA A 206 -0.93 -11.40 -9.47
CA ALA A 206 -0.37 -10.69 -10.61
C ALA A 206 1.04 -10.16 -10.31
N ALA A 207 1.25 -9.54 -9.14
CA ALA A 207 2.56 -9.05 -8.71
C ALA A 207 3.60 -10.18 -8.58
N LYS A 208 3.21 -11.35 -8.06
CA LYS A 208 4.08 -12.53 -8.01
C LYS A 208 4.54 -12.95 -9.41
N ASN A 209 3.65 -12.88 -10.40
CA ASN A 209 3.93 -13.23 -11.79
C ASN A 209 4.27 -12.02 -12.67
N HIS A 210 4.88 -10.98 -12.12
CA HIS A 210 5.16 -9.71 -12.82
C HIS A 210 5.96 -9.87 -14.11
N LYS A 211 6.72 -10.96 -14.26
CA LYS A 211 7.42 -11.30 -15.52
C LYS A 211 6.47 -11.46 -16.70
N ASN A 212 5.25 -11.92 -16.45
CA ASN A 212 4.26 -12.23 -17.48
C ASN A 212 3.00 -11.36 -17.37
N VAL A 213 2.71 -10.79 -16.20
CA VAL A 213 1.47 -10.04 -15.93
C VAL A 213 1.80 -8.65 -15.38
N LEU A 214 1.27 -7.60 -16.01
CA LEU A 214 1.33 -6.24 -15.46
C LEU A 214 0.23 -6.08 -14.40
N VAL A 215 0.59 -5.61 -13.22
CA VAL A 215 -0.37 -5.30 -12.15
C VAL A 215 -0.45 -3.80 -11.96
N VAL A 216 -1.66 -3.24 -11.93
CA VAL A 216 -1.88 -1.81 -11.69
C VAL A 216 -2.92 -1.63 -10.59
N VAL A 217 -2.58 -0.82 -9.59
CA VAL A 217 -3.40 -0.61 -8.40
C VAL A 217 -3.85 0.84 -8.21
N ASP A 218 -3.36 1.74 -9.05
CA ASP A 218 -3.51 3.19 -8.90
C ASP A 218 -3.87 3.82 -10.26
N PRO A 219 -4.97 4.59 -10.35
CA PRO A 219 -5.34 5.31 -11.56
C PRO A 219 -4.25 6.23 -12.11
N GLU A 220 -3.38 6.76 -11.26
CA GLU A 220 -2.27 7.62 -11.70
C GLU A 220 -1.28 6.91 -12.63
N ASP A 221 -1.25 5.57 -12.62
CA ASP A 221 -0.35 4.80 -13.49
C ASP A 221 -0.95 4.51 -14.87
N TYR A 222 -2.23 4.79 -15.12
CA TYR A 222 -2.92 4.37 -16.37
C TYR A 222 -2.25 4.93 -17.62
N THR A 223 -1.91 6.21 -17.63
CA THR A 223 -1.22 6.84 -18.78
C THR A 223 0.14 6.17 -19.02
N SER A 224 0.94 5.97 -17.97
CA SER A 224 2.25 5.32 -18.07
C SER A 224 2.15 3.87 -18.57
N LEU A 225 1.10 3.15 -18.15
CA LEU A 225 0.82 1.79 -18.60
C LEU A 225 0.53 1.79 -20.10
N LEU A 226 -0.38 2.65 -20.57
CA LEU A 226 -0.73 2.72 -21.98
C LEU A 226 0.48 3.10 -22.85
N GLU A 227 1.30 4.06 -22.41
CA GLU A 227 2.54 4.40 -23.10
C GLU A 227 3.54 3.23 -23.14
N PHE A 228 3.68 2.50 -22.04
CA PHE A 228 4.53 1.32 -21.97
C PHE A 228 4.08 0.25 -22.98
N LEU A 229 2.77 0.01 -23.09
CA LEU A 229 2.19 -0.96 -24.02
C LEU A 229 2.32 -0.55 -25.49
N HIS A 230 2.33 0.75 -25.81
CA HIS A 230 2.52 1.25 -27.18
C HIS A 230 3.96 1.10 -27.68
N LYS A 231 4.95 1.24 -26.79
CA LYS A 231 6.38 1.23 -27.17
C LYS A 231 6.89 -0.16 -27.57
N ASP A 232 6.13 -1.22 -27.28
CA ASP A 232 6.47 -2.64 -27.51
C ASP A 232 7.90 -3.02 -27.04
N GLN A 233 8.36 -2.39 -25.95
CA GLN A 233 9.65 -2.67 -25.33
C GLN A 233 9.44 -3.38 -24.00
N ASP A 234 9.98 -4.59 -23.87
CA ASP A 234 9.90 -5.32 -22.61
C ASP A 234 10.85 -4.70 -21.57
N ASN A 235 10.30 -3.95 -20.63
CA ASN A 235 11.03 -3.33 -19.53
C ASN A 235 10.79 -4.09 -18.23
N GLN A 236 11.73 -4.98 -17.89
CA GLN A 236 11.67 -5.75 -16.65
C GLN A 236 11.66 -4.84 -15.40
N HIS A 237 12.35 -3.69 -15.44
CA HIS A 237 12.35 -2.75 -14.33
C HIS A 237 10.97 -2.14 -14.10
N TYR A 238 10.27 -1.71 -15.16
CA TYR A 238 8.90 -1.20 -15.07
C TYR A 238 7.93 -2.23 -14.47
N ARG A 239 8.01 -3.49 -14.94
CA ARG A 239 7.22 -4.61 -14.38
C ARG A 239 7.49 -4.82 -12.89
N MET A 240 8.76 -4.80 -12.48
CA MET A 240 9.16 -4.95 -11.09
C MET A 240 8.66 -3.78 -10.23
N THR A 241 8.72 -2.55 -10.74
CA THR A 241 8.21 -1.35 -10.05
C THR A 241 6.71 -1.45 -9.80
N LEU A 242 5.94 -1.88 -10.79
CA LEU A 242 4.50 -2.15 -10.64
C LEU A 242 4.24 -3.26 -9.60
N ALA A 243 5.02 -4.34 -9.62
CA ALA A 243 4.90 -5.42 -8.64
C ALA A 243 5.21 -4.95 -7.20
N TRP A 244 6.26 -4.14 -7.04
CA TRP A 244 6.61 -3.52 -5.77
C TRP A 244 5.48 -2.62 -5.27
N LYS A 245 4.94 -1.73 -6.14
CA LYS A 245 3.81 -0.85 -5.80
C LYS A 245 2.58 -1.65 -5.38
N ALA A 246 2.28 -2.75 -6.07
CA ALA A 246 1.18 -3.66 -5.75
C ALA A 246 1.34 -4.32 -4.37
N PHE A 247 2.52 -4.85 -4.04
CA PHE A 247 2.76 -5.43 -2.70
C PHE A 247 2.74 -4.36 -1.60
N GLN A 248 3.28 -3.17 -1.85
CA GLN A 248 3.21 -2.05 -0.92
C GLN A 248 1.76 -1.61 -0.67
N TYR A 249 0.93 -1.57 -1.71
CA TYR A 249 -0.48 -1.21 -1.60
C TYR A 249 -1.26 -2.21 -0.73
N VAL A 250 -1.03 -3.51 -0.92
CA VAL A 250 -1.63 -4.54 -0.07
C VAL A 250 -1.10 -4.49 1.36
N ALA A 251 0.21 -4.27 1.56
CA ALA A 251 0.79 -4.14 2.90
C ALA A 251 0.18 -2.96 3.68
N SER A 252 -0.01 -1.81 3.01
CA SER A 252 -0.67 -0.64 3.62
C SER A 252 -2.16 -0.88 3.91
N TYR A 253 -2.84 -1.65 3.07
CA TYR A 253 -4.22 -2.06 3.29
C TYR A 253 -4.35 -2.99 4.52
N ASP A 254 -3.56 -4.05 4.57
CA ASP A 254 -3.55 -5.02 5.67
C ASP A 254 -3.14 -4.36 7.00
N SER A 255 -2.24 -3.38 6.96
CA SER A 255 -1.89 -2.57 8.13
C SER A 255 -3.11 -1.82 8.69
N ALA A 256 -3.94 -1.25 7.82
CA ALA A 256 -5.17 -0.56 8.21
C ALA A 256 -6.19 -1.52 8.83
N VAL A 257 -6.41 -2.65 8.17
CA VAL A 257 -7.33 -3.69 8.64
C VAL A 257 -6.88 -4.20 10.01
N SER A 258 -5.59 -4.49 10.17
CA SER A 258 -5.00 -4.93 11.44
C SER A 258 -5.16 -3.89 12.55
N GLU A 259 -4.91 -2.62 12.27
CA GLU A 259 -5.09 -1.54 13.25
C GLU A 259 -6.56 -1.39 13.66
N TRP A 260 -7.48 -1.43 12.68
CA TRP A 260 -8.91 -1.33 12.95
C TRP A 260 -9.43 -2.50 13.78
N LEU A 261 -9.05 -3.74 13.43
CA LEU A 261 -9.43 -4.94 14.18
C LEU A 261 -8.90 -4.92 15.62
N TRP A 262 -7.66 -4.44 15.81
CA TRP A 262 -7.11 -4.28 17.17
C TRP A 262 -7.97 -3.33 18.00
N LYS A 263 -8.41 -2.20 17.43
CA LYS A 263 -9.29 -1.23 18.11
C LYS A 263 -10.67 -1.80 18.46
N GLN A 264 -11.17 -2.81 17.74
CA GLN A 264 -12.44 -3.48 18.07
C GLN A 264 -12.30 -4.56 19.15
N SER A 265 -11.07 -4.97 19.48
CA SER A 265 -10.81 -6.05 20.43
C SER A 265 -11.07 -5.61 21.88
N SER A 266 -11.61 -6.51 22.69
CA SER A 266 -11.74 -6.28 24.15
C SER A 266 -10.39 -6.19 24.88
N GLN A 267 -9.31 -6.60 24.23
CA GLN A 267 -7.94 -6.51 24.74
C GLN A 267 -7.17 -5.30 24.19
N ALA A 268 -7.85 -4.40 23.47
CA ALA A 268 -7.22 -3.23 22.87
C ALA A 268 -6.52 -2.38 23.95
N THR A 269 -5.21 -2.22 23.79
CA THR A 269 -4.41 -1.25 24.57
C THR A 269 -3.82 -0.22 23.61
N ASN A 270 -3.33 0.88 24.17
CA ASN A 270 -2.62 1.92 23.41
C ASN A 270 -1.31 1.41 22.77
N PHE A 271 -0.80 0.26 23.22
CA PHE A 271 0.47 -0.31 22.78
C PHE A 271 0.28 -1.77 22.39
N PRO A 272 -0.09 -2.06 21.12
CA PRO A 272 -0.25 -3.43 20.66
C PRO A 272 1.08 -4.19 20.73
N ILE A 273 1.00 -5.51 20.94
CA ILE A 273 2.18 -6.39 21.01
C ILE A 273 2.96 -6.40 19.69
N SER A 274 2.27 -6.20 18.57
CA SER A 274 2.84 -6.05 17.23
C SER A 274 2.22 -4.86 16.54
N LEU A 275 3.05 -4.04 15.89
CA LEU A 275 2.65 -2.81 15.20
C LEU A 275 3.23 -2.80 13.79
N THR A 276 2.38 -2.49 12.81
CA THR A 276 2.76 -2.22 11.42
C THR A 276 2.46 -0.76 11.13
N LEU A 277 3.43 -0.02 10.58
CA LEU A 277 3.28 1.39 10.23
C LEU A 277 3.35 1.55 8.71
N PRO A 278 2.25 1.91 8.03
CA PRO A 278 2.27 2.20 6.61
C PRO A 278 2.80 3.62 6.40
N LEU A 279 3.98 3.76 5.80
CA LEU A 279 4.60 5.05 5.52
C LEU A 279 4.60 5.36 4.02
N LYS A 280 4.30 6.61 3.65
CA LYS A 280 4.40 7.11 2.27
C LYS A 280 5.43 8.22 2.21
N MET A 281 6.41 8.12 1.32
CA MET A 281 7.37 9.20 1.12
C MET A 281 6.64 10.40 0.49
N LYS A 282 6.73 11.57 1.13
CA LYS A 282 6.23 12.84 0.60
C LYS A 282 7.30 13.57 -0.20
N SER A 283 8.54 13.56 0.29
CA SER A 283 9.68 14.17 -0.41
C SER A 283 11.02 13.60 0.05
N ALA A 284 12.01 13.60 -0.84
CA ALA A 284 13.41 13.51 -0.44
C ALA A 284 13.86 14.86 0.13
N LEU A 285 14.76 14.83 1.12
CA LEU A 285 15.31 16.03 1.73
C LEU A 285 16.74 16.25 1.23
N ARG A 286 17.16 17.52 1.21
CA ARG A 286 18.51 17.90 0.76
C ARG A 286 19.62 17.17 1.52
N TYR A 287 19.43 17.00 2.83
CA TYR A 287 20.27 16.23 3.74
C TYR A 287 19.49 16.01 5.04
N GLY A 288 20.04 15.19 5.95
CA GLY A 288 19.51 14.93 7.28
C GLY A 288 19.77 16.07 8.26
N GLU A 289 20.09 15.74 9.50
CA GLU A 289 20.45 16.75 10.51
C GLU A 289 21.72 17.53 10.10
N ASN A 290 22.65 16.83 9.44
CA ASN A 290 23.91 17.37 8.95
C ASN A 290 24.10 17.10 7.43
N PRO A 291 24.87 17.93 6.70
CA PRO A 291 25.00 17.85 5.24
C PRO A 291 25.48 16.51 4.66
N HIS A 292 26.20 15.70 5.45
CA HIS A 292 26.72 14.40 5.00
C HIS A 292 25.72 13.25 5.12
N GLN A 293 24.54 13.49 5.70
CA GLN A 293 23.49 12.50 5.91
C GLN A 293 22.43 12.64 4.82
N MET A 294 21.98 11.53 4.22
CA MET A 294 20.79 11.55 3.36
C MET A 294 19.54 11.52 4.22
N ALA A 295 18.45 12.15 3.78
CA ALA A 295 17.16 12.04 4.45
C ALA A 295 15.96 12.13 3.51
N ALA A 296 14.83 11.65 4.01
CA ALA A 296 13.53 11.76 3.36
C ALA A 296 12.43 11.98 4.39
N PHE A 297 11.35 12.63 3.95
CA PHE A 297 10.17 12.93 4.73
C PHE A 297 9.05 11.94 4.38
N TYR A 298 8.59 11.20 5.39
CA TYR A 298 7.51 10.23 5.26
C TYR A 298 6.28 10.69 6.05
N GLU A 299 5.12 10.54 5.42
CA GLU A 299 3.82 10.63 6.05
C GLU A 299 3.45 9.24 6.60
N ASP A 300 2.93 9.22 7.82
CA ASP A 300 2.37 8.02 8.45
C ASP A 300 0.88 7.93 8.08
N MET A 301 0.54 6.85 7.38
CA MET A 301 -0.76 6.60 6.81
C MET A 301 -1.66 5.76 7.73
N SER A 302 -1.29 5.56 8.99
CA SER A 302 -2.09 4.79 9.96
C SER A 302 -3.47 5.41 10.19
N LEU A 303 -4.48 4.57 10.51
CA LEU A 303 -5.84 5.05 10.77
C LEU A 303 -5.89 6.02 11.96
N SER A 304 -5.02 5.83 12.94
CA SER A 304 -4.88 6.70 14.12
C SER A 304 -4.46 8.14 13.79
N LEU A 305 -3.90 8.40 12.60
CA LEU A 305 -3.49 9.74 12.18
C LEU A 305 -4.46 10.42 11.22
N VAL A 306 -5.53 9.73 10.83
CA VAL A 306 -6.55 10.34 9.98
C VAL A 306 -7.19 11.50 10.74
N ASN A 307 -7.13 12.70 10.14
CA ASN A 307 -7.56 13.97 10.73
C ASN A 307 -6.81 14.41 12.01
N ALA A 308 -5.67 13.81 12.33
CA ALA A 308 -4.85 14.24 13.48
C ALA A 308 -4.17 15.61 13.26
N GLY A 309 -3.97 16.00 12.00
CA GLY A 309 -3.28 17.23 11.62
C GLY A 309 -1.77 17.19 11.92
N GLY A 310 -1.17 18.37 12.05
CA GLY A 310 0.24 18.55 12.38
C GLY A 310 1.15 18.84 11.17
N ILE A 311 2.45 18.89 11.42
CA ILE A 311 3.46 19.34 10.44
C ILE A 311 3.54 18.41 9.22
N ALA A 312 3.28 17.11 9.40
CA ALA A 312 3.24 16.14 8.30
C ALA A 312 2.24 16.53 7.21
N THR A 313 1.06 17.02 7.60
CA THR A 313 -0.04 17.41 6.71
C THR A 313 -0.05 18.90 6.37
N ALA A 314 0.96 19.67 6.80
CA ALA A 314 1.02 21.11 6.57
C ALA A 314 1.15 21.45 5.07
N ILE A 315 0.55 22.57 4.69
CA ILE A 315 0.64 23.15 3.34
C ILE A 315 1.72 24.24 3.36
N GLN A 316 2.73 24.11 2.52
CA GLN A 316 3.74 25.13 2.35
C GLN A 316 3.25 26.19 1.35
N HIS A 317 2.87 27.37 1.85
CA HIS A 317 2.38 28.48 1.02
C HIS A 317 3.49 29.29 0.32
N HIS A 318 4.69 29.36 0.91
CA HIS A 318 5.81 30.12 0.38
C HIS A 318 7.16 29.57 0.85
N GLY A 319 8.25 30.13 0.32
CA GLY A 319 9.62 29.85 0.74
C GLY A 319 10.28 28.69 0.01
N LYS A 320 11.56 28.46 0.34
CA LYS A 320 12.33 27.30 -0.13
C LYS A 320 11.81 26.01 0.50
N GLU A 321 12.14 24.87 -0.10
CA GLU A 321 11.85 23.55 0.48
C GLU A 321 12.34 23.43 1.93
N MET A 322 11.54 22.77 2.76
CA MET A 322 11.85 22.49 4.17
C MET A 322 13.06 21.56 4.31
N SER A 323 13.98 21.90 5.20
CA SER A 323 15.07 21.00 5.61
C SER A 323 14.65 20.05 6.73
N TYR A 324 15.45 19.01 6.99
CA TYR A 324 15.25 18.08 8.11
C TYR A 324 15.08 18.82 9.45
N ASN A 325 15.99 19.75 9.76
CA ASN A 325 15.93 20.53 11.00
C ASN A 325 14.74 21.49 11.02
N ASN A 326 14.28 21.97 9.85
CA ASN A 326 13.07 22.78 9.83
C ASN A 326 11.83 21.97 10.19
N TYR A 327 11.74 20.71 9.76
CA TYR A 327 10.65 19.84 10.18
C TYR A 327 10.68 19.56 11.69
N LEU A 328 11.85 19.29 12.26
CA LEU A 328 12.00 19.08 13.70
C LEU A 328 11.62 20.32 14.53
N ASP A 329 12.16 21.48 14.14
CA ASP A 329 11.90 22.74 14.85
C ASP A 329 10.42 23.17 14.68
N ALA A 330 9.81 22.92 13.52
CA ALA A 330 8.39 23.19 13.30
C ALA A 330 7.49 22.27 14.14
N ASP A 331 7.83 20.98 14.25
CA ASP A 331 7.07 20.04 15.07
C ASP A 331 7.17 20.40 16.56
N ALA A 332 8.37 20.75 17.04
CA ALA A 332 8.57 21.23 18.40
C ALA A 332 7.80 22.53 18.69
N ALA A 333 7.84 23.50 17.77
CA ALA A 333 7.12 24.77 17.93
C ALA A 333 5.61 24.57 17.90
N TRP A 334 5.11 23.71 17.00
CA TRP A 334 3.69 23.41 16.85
C TRP A 334 3.13 22.69 18.07
N ASN A 335 3.81 21.65 18.56
CA ASN A 335 3.39 20.91 19.74
C ASN A 335 3.37 21.83 20.97
N CYS A 336 4.40 22.67 21.15
CA CYS A 336 4.47 23.60 22.27
C CYS A 336 3.35 24.66 22.21
N VAL A 337 3.12 25.30 21.06
CA VAL A 337 2.09 26.35 20.97
C VAL A 337 0.67 25.80 21.14
N SER A 338 0.47 24.51 20.79
CA SER A 338 -0.83 23.83 20.92
C SER A 338 -1.23 23.51 22.37
N GLU A 339 -0.31 23.62 23.34
CA GLU A 339 -0.62 23.44 24.77
C GLU A 339 -1.37 24.64 25.39
N PHE A 340 -1.39 25.78 24.69
CA PHE A 340 -1.97 27.02 25.18
C PHE A 340 -3.36 27.28 24.58
N GLN A 341 -4.29 27.76 25.42
CA GLN A 341 -5.64 28.16 24.97
C GLN A 341 -5.71 29.60 24.49
N SER A 342 -4.98 30.52 25.13
CA SER A 342 -4.91 31.93 24.73
C SER A 342 -4.06 32.11 23.47
N PRO A 343 -4.28 33.17 22.66
CA PRO A 343 -3.38 33.49 21.54
C PRO A 343 -1.92 33.55 22.01
N THR A 344 -1.09 32.70 21.43
CA THR A 344 0.26 32.42 21.89
C THR A 344 1.22 32.36 20.71
N CYS A 345 2.40 32.93 20.91
CA CYS A 345 3.54 32.80 20.02
C CYS A 345 4.64 31.98 20.71
N VAL A 346 5.17 30.98 20.00
CA VAL A 346 6.34 30.20 20.40
C VAL A 346 7.43 30.34 19.35
N ILE A 347 8.66 30.61 19.77
CA ILE A 347 9.84 30.68 18.90
C ILE A 347 10.83 29.58 19.32
N VAL A 348 11.11 28.65 18.41
CA VAL A 348 12.01 27.52 18.61
C VAL A 348 13.27 27.68 17.77
N LYS A 349 14.40 27.23 18.32
CA LYS A 349 15.65 27.05 17.57
C LYS A 349 16.36 25.80 18.07
N HIS A 350 16.72 24.90 17.14
CA HIS A 350 17.35 23.63 17.48
C HIS A 350 16.55 22.84 18.53
N THR A 351 15.24 22.72 18.32
CA THR A 351 14.25 22.03 19.17
C THR A 351 14.02 22.63 20.55
N ASN A 352 14.65 23.77 20.87
CA ASN A 352 14.52 24.45 22.15
C ASN A 352 13.73 25.76 22.02
N PRO A 353 12.74 26.02 22.89
CA PRO A 353 12.04 27.30 22.90
C PRO A 353 12.97 28.41 23.42
N CYS A 354 13.17 29.44 22.61
CA CYS A 354 13.92 30.64 22.99
C CYS A 354 12.99 31.81 23.39
N GLY A 355 11.71 31.73 23.05
CA GLY A 355 10.71 32.71 23.45
C GLY A 355 9.30 32.15 23.39
N ILE A 356 8.50 32.43 24.42
CA ILE A 356 7.08 32.07 24.50
C ILE A 356 6.34 33.24 25.13
N ALA A 357 5.20 33.63 24.57
CA ALA A 357 4.30 34.59 25.20
C ALA A 357 2.85 34.38 24.76
N SER A 358 1.93 34.54 25.71
CA SER A 358 0.49 34.52 25.48
C SER A 358 -0.11 35.90 25.75
N ARG A 359 -0.94 36.42 24.85
CA ARG A 359 -1.64 37.72 24.95
C ARG A 359 -3.01 37.62 24.29
N GLU A 360 -3.82 38.67 24.45
CA GLU A 360 -5.09 38.78 23.69
C GLU A 360 -4.81 39.11 22.21
N ASP A 361 -3.76 39.87 21.95
CA ASP A 361 -3.28 40.23 20.62
C ASP A 361 -2.08 39.36 20.20
N VAL A 362 -2.15 38.77 19.00
CA VAL A 362 -1.11 37.89 18.45
C VAL A 362 0.18 38.66 18.16
N LEU A 363 0.07 39.94 17.77
CA LEU A 363 1.20 40.79 17.50
C LEU A 363 1.96 41.14 18.79
N GLU A 364 1.25 41.46 19.87
CA GLU A 364 1.87 41.63 21.20
C GLU A 364 2.53 40.34 21.68
N ALA A 365 1.87 39.18 21.51
CA ALA A 365 2.45 37.87 21.84
C ALA A 365 3.78 37.65 21.09
N TYR A 366 3.83 37.91 19.78
CA TYR A 366 5.06 37.82 19.00
C TYR A 366 6.17 38.73 19.52
N ARG A 367 5.86 40.03 19.73
CA ARG A 367 6.83 41.02 20.21
C ARG A 367 7.46 40.61 21.54
N LEU A 368 6.66 40.07 22.45
CA LEU A 368 7.14 39.62 23.75
C LEU A 368 7.92 38.31 23.69
N ALA A 369 7.51 37.37 22.82
CA ALA A 369 8.26 36.15 22.58
C ALA A 369 9.67 36.47 22.03
N VAL A 370 9.79 37.41 21.08
CA VAL A 370 11.10 37.87 20.57
C VAL A 370 11.92 38.57 21.66
N LYS A 371 11.28 39.34 22.55
CA LYS A 371 11.96 40.07 23.62
C LYS A 371 12.61 39.15 24.66
N ALA A 372 12.15 37.90 24.79
CA ALA A 372 12.72 36.92 25.72
C ALA A 372 14.19 36.62 25.41
N ASP A 373 14.50 36.30 24.16
CA ASP A 373 15.86 36.14 23.66
C ASP A 373 15.94 36.50 22.16
N PRO A 374 16.18 37.79 21.83
CA PRO A 374 16.18 38.24 20.44
C PRO A 374 17.36 37.69 19.63
N ILE A 375 18.47 37.31 20.31
CA ILE A 375 19.66 36.77 19.64
C ILE A 375 19.37 35.33 19.19
N SER A 376 18.78 34.52 20.07
CA SER A 376 18.40 33.16 19.71
C SER A 376 17.21 33.13 18.75
N ALA A 377 16.26 34.07 18.86
CA ALA A 377 15.13 34.17 17.94
C ALA A 377 15.55 34.38 16.47
N PHE A 378 16.72 34.99 16.23
CA PHE A 378 17.25 35.14 14.88
C PHE A 378 17.49 33.78 14.21
N GLY A 379 16.78 33.54 13.10
CA GLY A 379 16.81 32.28 12.35
C GLY A 379 16.03 31.13 13.00
N GLY A 380 15.21 31.42 14.01
CA GLY A 380 14.30 30.45 14.63
C GLY A 380 13.04 30.19 13.81
N ILE A 381 12.28 29.19 14.22
CA ILE A 381 10.94 28.88 13.71
C ILE A 381 9.91 29.45 14.66
N VAL A 382 8.93 30.15 14.10
CA VAL A 382 7.86 30.81 14.85
C VAL A 382 6.55 30.07 14.60
N ALA A 383 5.84 29.73 15.66
CA ALA A 383 4.54 29.10 15.61
C ALA A 383 3.51 29.91 16.41
N PHE A 384 2.28 29.91 15.91
CA PHE A 384 1.12 30.57 16.51
C PHE A 384 -0.04 29.58 16.60
N ASN A 385 -0.84 29.65 17.67
CA ASN A 385 -2.10 28.90 17.80
C ASN A 385 -3.33 29.73 17.38
N ALA A 386 -3.11 30.87 16.72
CA ALA A 386 -4.13 31.77 16.20
C ALA A 386 -3.80 32.13 14.74
N THR A 387 -4.82 32.56 13.99
CA THR A 387 -4.65 33.01 12.60
C THR A 387 -3.76 34.25 12.55
N ILE A 388 -2.77 34.23 11.67
CA ILE A 388 -1.90 35.39 11.38
C ILE A 388 -2.62 36.24 10.32
N ASP A 389 -2.77 37.53 10.58
CA ASP A 389 -3.31 38.50 9.63
C ASP A 389 -2.20 39.42 9.07
N GLU A 390 -2.58 40.51 8.42
CA GLU A 390 -1.65 41.44 7.78
C GLU A 390 -0.93 42.37 8.77
N TYR A 391 -1.44 42.55 10.00
CA TYR A 391 -1.12 43.69 10.87
C TYR A 391 -0.22 43.38 12.07
#